data_AF-A0A7C0X1W5-F1
#
_entry.id   AF-A0A7C0X1W5-F1
#
_cell.length_a   1.000
_cell.length_b   1.000
_cell.length_c   1.000
_cell.angle_alpha   90.00
_cell.angle_beta   90.00
_cell.angle_gamma   90.00
#
_symmetry.space_group_name_H-M   'P 1'
#
loop_
_entity.id
_entity.type
_entity.pdbx_description
1 polymer ?
#
loop_
_entity_poly.entity_id
_entity_poly.type
_entity_poly.pdbx_seq_one_letter_code
_entity_poly.pdbx_strand_id
1 'polypeptide(L)'
;MRRYNVYISMGLYGRYELVKERKNSYDFLDDYWEECFTWEDLKKVVPFFRSRGWKVSVEPIDIADALSRMHLLGLTYGVDTDISIVNIGDIRVFMVKNSGKNENDKNNLIP
;
A
#
# COMPACT_ATOMS: atom_id res chain seq x y z
N MET A 1 15.13 6.33 9.16
CA MET A 1 13.78 6.71 9.63
C MET A 1 12.86 5.52 9.48
N ARG A 2 11.96 5.23 10.43
CA ARG A 2 11.05 4.08 10.34
C ARG A 2 9.90 4.39 9.38
N ARG A 3 9.54 3.43 8.52
CA ARG A 3 8.39 3.51 7.61
C ARG A 3 7.38 2.42 7.96
N TYR A 4 6.18 2.57 7.41
CA TYR A 4 5.04 1.73 7.73
C TYR A 4 4.23 1.39 6.48
N ASN A 5 3.86 0.12 6.37
CA ASN A 5 2.77 -0.32 5.51
C ASN A 5 1.47 -0.07 6.24
N VAL A 6 0.46 0.38 5.48
CA VAL A 6 -0.86 0.63 6.03
C VAL A 6 -1.88 -0.14 5.22
N TYR A 7 -2.71 -0.89 5.93
CA TYR A 7 -3.79 -1.66 5.34
C TYR A 7 -5.11 -1.19 5.91
N ILE A 8 -6.12 -1.13 5.07
CA ILE A 8 -7.50 -0.88 5.48
C ILE A 8 -8.35 -2.08 5.15
N SER A 9 -9.27 -2.42 6.04
CA SER A 9 -10.27 -3.45 5.80
C SER A 9 -11.66 -2.85 5.93
N MET A 10 -12.42 -3.04 4.85
CA MET A 10 -13.81 -2.65 4.71
C MET A 10 -14.60 -3.94 4.59
N GLY A 11 -15.44 -4.27 5.58
CA GLY A 11 -16.08 -5.59 5.73
C GLY A 11 -16.37 -6.33 4.42
N LEU A 12 -17.38 -5.89 3.66
CA LEU A 12 -17.81 -6.52 2.40
C LEU A 12 -16.87 -6.24 1.19
N TYR A 13 -15.95 -5.28 1.30
CA TYR A 13 -15.13 -4.81 0.18
C TYR A 13 -13.70 -5.35 0.21
N GLY A 14 -13.30 -6.06 1.28
CA GLY A 14 -12.01 -6.72 1.41
C GLY A 14 -10.93 -5.87 2.09
N ARG A 15 -9.67 -6.28 1.89
CA ARG A 15 -8.47 -5.61 2.41
C ARG A 15 -7.81 -4.82 1.27
N TYR A 16 -7.43 -3.58 1.55
CA TYR A 16 -6.68 -2.72 0.64
C TYR A 16 -5.34 -2.38 1.29
N GLU A 17 -4.31 -2.33 0.47
CA GLU A 17 -3.05 -1.70 0.82
C GLU A 17 -3.13 -0.22 0.45
N LEU A 18 -2.60 0.63 1.31
CA LEU A 18 -2.44 2.03 1.02
C LEU A 18 -1.04 2.29 0.50
N VAL A 19 -0.95 3.09 -0.55
CA VAL A 19 0.30 3.50 -1.19
C VAL A 19 0.30 5.01 -1.29
N LYS A 20 1.34 5.67 -0.78
CA LYS A 20 1.47 7.13 -0.86
C LYS A 20 1.99 7.54 -2.24
N GLU A 21 1.38 8.56 -2.85
CA GLU A 21 1.89 9.13 -4.10
C GLU A 21 3.27 9.76 -3.91
N ARG A 22 4.17 9.50 -4.85
CA ARG A 22 5.49 10.14 -4.92
C ARG A 22 5.39 11.53 -5.56
N LYS A 23 6.15 12.48 -5.01
CA LYS A 23 6.24 13.85 -5.57
C LYS A 23 7.26 13.99 -6.73
N ASN A 24 8.25 13.09 -6.83
CA ASN A 24 9.27 13.09 -7.89
C ASN A 24 9.50 11.65 -8.41
N SER A 25 9.39 11.44 -9.72
CA SER A 25 9.21 10.11 -10.34
C SER A 25 10.38 9.64 -11.23
N TYR A 26 11.63 10.01 -10.94
CA TYR A 26 12.74 9.79 -11.88
C TYR A 26 13.70 8.64 -11.52
N ASP A 27 13.64 8.08 -10.31
CA ASP A 27 14.51 6.98 -9.89
C ASP A 27 13.71 5.71 -9.59
N PHE A 28 13.90 4.68 -10.42
CA PHE A 28 13.15 3.41 -10.43
C PHE A 28 13.65 2.37 -9.41
N LEU A 29 14.74 2.64 -8.70
CA LEU A 29 15.43 1.64 -7.86
C LEU A 29 15.06 1.72 -6.36
N ASP A 30 14.46 2.82 -5.90
CA ASP A 30 14.06 3.05 -4.49
C ASP A 30 12.53 3.19 -4.32
N ASP A 31 11.76 2.52 -5.20
CA ASP A 31 10.36 2.84 -5.47
C ASP A 31 9.40 2.67 -4.27
N TYR A 32 9.45 1.55 -3.55
CA TYR A 32 8.43 1.25 -2.53
C TYR A 32 8.66 1.98 -1.20
N TRP A 33 9.91 2.17 -0.79
CA TRP A 33 10.22 2.79 0.52
C TRP A 33 9.66 4.21 0.64
N GLU A 34 9.69 4.97 -0.45
CA GLU A 34 9.14 6.32 -0.49
C GLU A 34 7.61 6.36 -0.53
N GLU A 35 7.01 5.30 -1.07
CA GLU A 35 5.56 5.08 -1.09
C GLU A 35 5.02 4.60 0.27
N CYS A 36 5.88 4.10 1.16
CA CYS A 36 5.53 3.77 2.54
C CYS A 36 5.32 5.03 3.40
N PHE A 37 4.47 4.88 4.41
CA PHE A 37 4.07 5.97 5.30
C PHE A 37 5.13 6.25 6.37
N THR A 38 5.31 7.51 6.71
CA THR A 38 6.08 7.94 7.88
C THR A 38 5.18 8.04 9.12
N TRP A 39 5.77 8.20 10.31
CA TRP A 39 4.99 8.43 11.53
C TRP A 39 4.10 9.68 11.45
N GLU A 40 4.59 10.76 10.82
CA GLU A 40 3.81 11.98 10.63
C GLU A 40 2.63 11.77 9.68
N ASP A 41 2.80 10.94 8.64
CA ASP A 41 1.71 10.59 7.75
C ASP A 41 0.61 9.81 8.49
N LEU A 42 0.99 8.87 9.36
CA LEU A 42 0.05 8.04 10.14
C LEU A 42 -0.90 8.86 11.03
N LYS A 43 -0.42 9.98 11.58
CA LYS A 43 -1.26 10.90 12.39
C LYS A 43 -2.42 11.48 11.59
N LYS A 44 -2.31 11.56 10.25
CA LYS A 44 -3.38 12.02 9.35
C LYS A 44 -4.18 10.84 8.78
N VAL A 45 -3.47 9.82 8.30
CA VAL A 45 -4.03 8.67 7.57
C VAL A 45 -4.90 7.80 8.48
N VAL A 46 -4.42 7.45 9.68
CA VAL A 46 -5.14 6.53 10.56
C VAL A 46 -6.46 7.12 11.06
N PRO A 47 -6.53 8.37 11.58
CA PRO A 47 -7.79 8.98 11.98
C PRO A 47 -8.76 9.16 10.81
N PHE A 48 -8.25 9.51 9.62
CA PHE A 48 -9.08 9.69 8.43
C PHE A 48 -9.89 8.43 8.11
N PHE A 49 -9.26 7.26 8.06
CA PHE A 49 -9.96 6.01 7.76
C PHE A 49 -10.80 5.49 8.93
N ARG A 50 -10.32 5.66 10.16
CA ARG A 50 -11.12 5.29 11.36
C ARG A 50 -12.41 6.10 11.48
N SER A 51 -12.39 7.38 11.14
CA SER A 51 -13.59 8.24 11.14
C SER A 51 -14.68 7.77 10.15
N ARG A 52 -14.30 6.96 9.15
CA ARG A 52 -15.20 6.33 8.17
C ARG A 52 -15.67 4.94 8.60
N GLY A 53 -15.33 4.51 9.81
CA GLY A 53 -15.65 3.19 10.34
C GLY A 53 -14.79 2.07 9.78
N TRP A 54 -13.66 2.36 9.13
CA TRP A 54 -12.80 1.34 8.53
C TRP A 54 -11.78 0.84 9.53
N LYS A 55 -11.46 -0.47 9.46
CA LYS A 55 -10.39 -1.07 10.27
C LYS A 55 -9.05 -0.73 9.63
N VAL A 56 -8.08 -0.30 10.43
CA VAL A 56 -6.74 0.08 9.97
C VAL A 56 -5.70 -0.80 10.66
N SER A 57 -4.87 -1.48 9.88
CA SER A 57 -3.67 -2.19 10.34
C SER A 57 -2.44 -1.41 9.91
N VAL A 58 -1.45 -1.31 10.79
CA VAL A 58 -0.18 -0.62 10.54
C VAL A 58 0.94 -1.59 10.88
N GLU A 59 1.81 -1.85 9.91
CA GLU A 59 2.91 -2.79 10.05
C GLU A 59 4.21 -2.03 9.78
N PRO A 60 5.21 -2.09 10.69
CA PRO A 60 6.51 -1.51 10.40
C PRO A 60 7.17 -2.26 9.25
N ILE A 61 7.91 -1.54 8.42
CA ILE A 61 8.71 -2.13 7.34
C ILE A 61 10.17 -1.69 7.46
N ASP A 62 11.07 -2.63 7.23
CA ASP A 62 12.50 -2.37 7.14
C ASP A 62 12.91 -2.14 5.68
N ILE A 63 13.96 -1.35 5.49
CA ILE A 63 14.40 -0.97 4.14
C ILE A 63 14.79 -2.19 3.30
N ALA A 64 15.37 -3.23 3.90
CA ALA A 64 15.73 -4.47 3.21
C ALA A 64 14.49 -5.16 2.62
N ASP A 65 13.39 -5.22 3.37
CA ASP A 65 12.12 -5.79 2.89
C ASP A 65 11.52 -4.92 1.80
N ALA A 66 11.62 -3.59 1.95
CA ALA A 66 11.07 -2.66 0.96
C ALA A 66 11.78 -2.73 -0.39
N LEU A 67 13.11 -2.91 -0.39
CA LEU A 67 13.89 -3.07 -1.62
C LEU A 67 13.54 -4.35 -2.39
N SER A 68 12.98 -5.36 -1.72
CA SER A 68 12.49 -6.58 -2.36
C SER A 68 11.06 -6.47 -2.88
N ARG A 69 10.34 -5.39 -2.55
CA ARG A 69 8.95 -5.16 -2.93
C ARG A 69 8.87 -4.17 -4.08
N MET A 70 8.18 -4.57 -5.14
CA MET A 70 7.90 -3.72 -6.29
C MET A 70 6.47 -3.16 -6.17
N HIS A 71 6.34 -1.88 -5.86
CA HIS A 71 5.11 -1.12 -6.13
C HIS A 71 5.34 -0.25 -7.35
N LEU A 72 5.12 -0.87 -8.50
CA LEU A 72 5.26 -0.24 -9.78
C LEU A 72 3.95 0.48 -10.12
N LEU A 73 3.70 1.65 -9.50
CA LEU A 73 2.60 2.54 -9.93
C LEU A 73 2.57 2.78 -11.46
N GLY A 74 3.72 2.62 -12.14
CA GLY A 74 3.82 2.66 -13.62
C GLY A 74 3.85 1.33 -14.38
N LEU A 75 4.09 0.17 -13.75
CA LEU A 75 4.34 -1.12 -14.47
C LEU A 75 3.47 -2.29 -13.97
N THR A 76 2.99 -2.32 -12.72
CA THR A 76 2.20 -3.45 -12.17
C THR A 76 0.69 -3.27 -12.27
N TYR A 77 0.19 -2.06 -12.47
CA TYR A 77 -1.26 -1.82 -12.52
C TYR A 77 -1.91 -2.04 -13.88
N GLY A 78 -1.16 -2.60 -14.85
CA GLY A 78 -1.71 -3.11 -16.12
C GLY A 78 -2.57 -4.38 -15.98
N VAL A 79 -2.90 -4.80 -14.75
CA VAL A 79 -3.68 -6.01 -14.49
C VAL A 79 -4.79 -5.70 -13.49
N ASP A 80 -5.99 -5.42 -14.00
CA ASP A 80 -7.31 -5.50 -13.34
C ASP A 80 -7.34 -5.26 -11.82
N THR A 81 -6.72 -4.17 -11.37
CA THR A 81 -6.66 -3.83 -9.95
C THR A 81 -7.66 -2.71 -9.67
N ASP A 82 -8.58 -2.96 -8.75
CA ASP A 82 -9.47 -1.93 -8.23
C ASP A 82 -8.64 -0.92 -7.43
N ILE A 83 -8.38 0.23 -8.04
CA ILE A 83 -7.62 1.34 -7.46
C ILE A 83 -8.58 2.49 -7.17
N SER A 84 -8.63 2.91 -5.91
CA SER A 84 -9.30 4.14 -5.50
C SER A 84 -8.29 5.18 -5.06
N ILE A 85 -8.49 6.44 -5.43
CA ILE A 85 -7.59 7.55 -5.07
C ILE A 85 -8.27 8.43 -4.02
N VAL A 86 -7.56 8.73 -2.94
CA VAL A 86 -8.06 9.56 -1.85
C VAL A 86 -7.02 10.60 -1.44
N ASN A 87 -7.46 11.84 -1.30
CA ASN A 87 -6.62 12.92 -0.78
C ASN A 87 -6.87 13.09 0.73
N ILE A 88 -5.80 13.02 1.53
CA ILE A 88 -5.82 13.17 2.98
C ILE A 88 -4.90 14.35 3.34
N GLY A 89 -5.47 15.56 3.34
CA GLY A 89 -4.69 16.78 3.46
C GLY A 89 -3.77 16.95 2.24
N ASP A 90 -2.46 17.02 2.49
CA ASP A 90 -1.39 17.13 1.48
C ASP A 90 -0.86 15.77 0.99
N ILE A 91 -1.48 14.66 1.42
CA ILE A 91 -1.08 13.30 1.07
C ILE A 91 -2.11 12.73 0.08
N ARG A 92 -1.67 12.43 -1.14
CA ARG A 92 -2.46 11.62 -2.07
C ARG A 92 -2.15 10.14 -1.81
N VAL A 93 -3.21 9.36 -1.60
CA VAL A 93 -3.13 7.95 -1.26
C VAL A 93 -3.88 7.13 -2.31
N PHE A 94 -3.21 6.13 -2.85
CA PHE A 94 -3.81 5.08 -3.65
C PHE A 94 -4.23 3.93 -2.72
N MET A 95 -5.49 3.53 -2.82
CA MET A 95 -6.02 2.34 -2.20
C MET A 95 -6.00 1.23 -3.24
N VAL A 96 -5.18 0.23 -2.98
CA VAL A 96 -4.94 -0.88 -3.90
C VAL A 96 -5.61 -2.11 -3.31
N LYS A 97 -6.63 -2.63 -3.98
CA LYS A 97 -7.30 -3.83 -3.51
C LYS A 97 -6.33 -4.99 -3.49
N ASN A 98 -6.18 -5.62 -2.33
CA ASN A 98 -5.43 -6.87 -2.23
C ASN A 98 -6.34 -7.99 -2.75
N SER A 99 -6.33 -8.18 -4.06
CA SER A 99 -6.90 -9.35 -4.72
C SER A 99 -6.01 -10.53 -4.33
N GLY A 100 -6.26 -11.13 -3.16
CA GLY A 100 -5.39 -12.15 -2.59
C GLY A 100 -5.04 -13.22 -3.61
N LYS A 101 -3.83 -13.15 -4.18
CA LYS A 101 -3.13 -14.36 -4.59
C LYS A 101 -2.76 -15.03 -3.29
N ASN A 102 -3.55 -16.02 -2.89
CA ASN A 102 -3.14 -16.94 -1.85
C ASN A 102 -1.70 -17.36 -2.15
N GLU A 103 -0.76 -17.09 -1.25
CA GLU A 103 0.59 -17.64 -1.34
C GLU A 103 0.60 -19.19 -1.31
N ASN A 104 -0.56 -19.82 -1.09
CA ASN A 104 -0.76 -21.27 -1.24
C ASN A 104 -0.90 -21.77 -2.70
N ASP A 105 -1.12 -20.91 -3.71
CA ASP A 105 -1.24 -21.39 -5.10
C ASP A 105 0.12 -21.67 -5.77
N LYS A 106 1.24 -21.27 -5.15
CA LYS A 106 2.58 -21.59 -5.65
C LYS A 106 3.03 -23.03 -5.37
N ASN A 107 2.29 -23.80 -4.55
CA ASN A 107 2.63 -25.20 -4.26
C ASN A 107 1.94 -26.23 -5.19
N ASN A 108 1.11 -25.80 -6.14
CA ASN A 108 0.43 -26.71 -7.10
C ASN A 108 0.98 -26.64 -8.54
N LEU A 109 2.17 -26.08 -8.73
CA LEU A 109 2.84 -26.03 -10.04
C LEU A 109 4.22 -26.66 -9.97
N ILE A 110 4.28 -27.93 -9.57
CA ILE A 110 5.33 -28.85 -9.97
C ILE A 110 4.62 -30.16 -10.35
N PRO A 111 4.67 -30.60 -11.63
CA PRO A 111 4.16 -31.91 -12.03
C PRO A 111 4.99 -33.06 -11.45
#